data_AF-A0A5B7C608-F1
#
_entry.id   AF-A0A5B7C608-F1
#
_cell.length_a   1.000
_cell.length_b   1.000
_cell.length_c   1.000
_cell.angle_alpha   90.00
_cell.angle_beta   90.00
_cell.angle_gamma   90.00
#
_symmetry.space_group_name_H-M   'P 1'
#
loop_
_entity.id
_entity.type
_entity.pdbx_description
1 polymer ?
#
loop_
_entity_poly.entity_id
_entity_poly.type
_entity_poly.pdbx_seq_one_letter_code
_entity_poly.pdbx_strand_id
1 'polypeptide(L)'
;KCIVSWNSIIAGYFQNNQPNEARFLFDRMPERNTVSWNGLISGYVKNRMVKEARRVFDTMPERNVVSWTAMVRGYAEEGLITEAESLFWQMPEKNVVSWTVMLGGLIQDRRIDEACQLFDMMPVKDVVARTNMI
;
A
#
# COMPACT_ATOMS: atom_id res chain seq x y z
N LYS A 1 5.04 -18.29 -20.67
CA LYS A 1 4.62 -18.09 -19.26
C LYS A 1 3.73 -16.85 -19.22
N CYS A 2 2.49 -16.96 -18.73
CA CYS A 2 1.56 -15.82 -18.67
C CYS A 2 1.88 -14.89 -17.48
N ILE A 3 1.59 -13.59 -17.59
CA ILE A 3 1.78 -12.59 -16.51
C ILE A 3 1.17 -13.07 -15.18
N VAL A 4 0.01 -13.73 -15.21
CA VAL A 4 -0.64 -14.29 -14.02
C VAL A 4 0.26 -15.32 -13.31
N SER A 5 0.89 -16.23 -14.07
CA SER A 5 1.78 -17.24 -13.49
C SER A 5 3.02 -16.63 -12.83
N TRP A 6 3.58 -15.56 -13.41
CA TRP A 6 4.68 -14.83 -12.80
C TRP A 6 4.27 -14.19 -11.48
N ASN A 7 3.11 -13.52 -11.46
CA ASN A 7 2.59 -12.87 -10.27
C ASN A 7 2.33 -13.87 -9.13
N SER A 8 1.78 -15.06 -9.44
CA SER A 8 1.59 -16.12 -8.46
C SER A 8 2.91 -16.62 -7.87
N ILE A 9 3.94 -16.81 -8.70
CA ILE A 9 5.26 -17.26 -8.24
C ILE A 9 5.92 -16.20 -7.36
N ILE A 10 5.90 -14.93 -7.79
CA ILE A 10 6.42 -13.79 -7.03
C ILE A 10 5.74 -13.70 -5.65
N ALA A 11 4.42 -13.82 -5.60
CA ALA A 11 3.68 -13.83 -4.35
C ALA A 11 4.10 -15.01 -3.43
N GLY A 12 4.33 -16.20 -4.00
CA GLY A 12 4.83 -17.36 -3.25
C GLY A 12 6.20 -17.11 -2.61
N TYR A 13 7.12 -16.45 -3.31
CA TYR A 13 8.42 -16.08 -2.73
C TYR A 13 8.28 -15.13 -1.54
N PHE A 14 7.38 -14.14 -1.62
CA PHE A 14 7.11 -13.26 -0.48
C PHE A 14 6.46 -14.00 0.70
N GLN A 15 5.65 -15.02 0.46
CA GLN A 15 5.08 -15.86 1.53
C GLN A 15 6.15 -16.69 2.25
N ASN A 16 7.21 -17.06 1.53
CA ASN A 16 8.34 -17.80 2.07
C ASN A 16 9.48 -16.90 2.59
N ASN A 17 9.24 -15.59 2.75
CA ASN A 17 10.24 -14.60 3.19
C ASN A 17 11.51 -14.60 2.31
N GLN A 18 11.33 -14.78 1.00
CA GLN A 18 12.38 -14.79 -0.04
C GLN A 18 12.24 -13.59 -1.00
N PRO A 19 12.41 -12.34 -0.51
CA PRO A 19 12.14 -11.14 -1.30
C PRO A 19 13.16 -10.91 -2.43
N ASN A 20 14.38 -11.44 -2.31
CA ASN A 20 15.42 -11.29 -3.32
C ASN A 20 15.09 -12.13 -4.57
N GLU A 21 14.57 -13.34 -4.37
CA GLU A 21 14.12 -14.24 -5.42
C GLU A 21 12.87 -13.70 -6.11
N ALA A 22 11.93 -13.15 -5.34
CA ALA A 22 10.78 -12.42 -5.86
C ALA A 22 11.21 -11.28 -6.79
N ARG A 23 12.18 -10.47 -6.35
CA ARG A 23 12.74 -9.37 -7.13
C ARG A 23 13.44 -9.85 -8.40
N PHE A 24 14.29 -10.86 -8.27
CA PHE A 24 15.02 -11.44 -9.39
C PHE A 24 14.09 -11.94 -10.49
N LEU A 25 12.98 -12.58 -10.12
CA LEU A 25 11.98 -13.03 -11.09
C LEU A 25 11.20 -11.86 -11.70
N PHE A 26 10.85 -10.86 -10.89
CA PHE A 26 10.20 -9.66 -11.39
C PHE A 26 11.06 -8.94 -12.44
N ASP A 27 12.37 -8.84 -12.23
CA ASP A 27 13.32 -8.22 -13.17
C ASP A 27 13.47 -9.02 -14.48
N ARG A 28 13.11 -10.31 -14.47
CA ARG A 28 13.10 -11.18 -15.67
C ARG A 28 11.76 -11.27 -16.39
N MET A 29 10.72 -10.61 -15.89
CA MET A 29 9.42 -10.59 -16.58
C MET A 29 9.55 -9.85 -17.92
N PRO A 30 9.16 -10.48 -19.04
CA PRO A 30 9.23 -9.84 -20.36
C PRO A 30 8.26 -8.65 -20.47
N GLU A 31 7.09 -8.76 -19.83
CA GLU A 31 6.09 -7.71 -19.76
C GLU A 31 5.59 -7.58 -18.32
N ARG A 32 5.32 -6.34 -17.90
CA ARG A 32 4.84 -6.01 -16.55
C ARG A 32 3.65 -5.08 -16.69
N ASN A 33 2.58 -5.39 -15.97
CA ASN A 33 1.43 -4.50 -15.84
C ASN A 33 1.31 -3.98 -14.40
N THR A 34 0.34 -3.10 -14.17
CA THR A 34 0.07 -2.52 -12.85
C THR A 34 -0.17 -3.58 -11.77
N VAL A 35 -0.75 -4.73 -12.10
CA VAL A 35 -0.95 -5.84 -11.16
C VAL A 35 0.38 -6.45 -10.72
N SER A 36 1.34 -6.65 -11.64
CA SER A 36 2.68 -7.14 -11.29
C SER A 36 3.41 -6.18 -10.34
N TRP A 37 3.37 -4.87 -10.61
CA TRP A 37 3.98 -3.86 -9.74
C TRP A 37 3.31 -3.81 -8.36
N ASN A 38 1.97 -3.82 -8.32
CA ASN A 38 1.21 -3.81 -7.08
C ASN A 38 1.49 -5.05 -6.22
N GLY A 39 1.64 -6.22 -6.86
CA GLY A 39 2.02 -7.45 -6.19
C GLY A 39 3.41 -7.36 -5.55
N LEU A 40 4.39 -6.80 -6.26
CA LEU A 40 5.75 -6.61 -5.75
C LEU A 40 5.78 -5.64 -4.56
N ILE A 41 5.10 -4.48 -4.67
CA ILE A 41 4.97 -3.50 -3.58
C ILE A 41 4.31 -4.14 -2.35
N SER A 42 3.17 -4.80 -2.54
CA SER A 42 2.43 -5.44 -1.44
C SER A 42 3.24 -6.53 -0.76
N GLY A 43 4.04 -7.28 -1.53
CA GLY A 43 4.94 -8.30 -1.01
C GLY A 43 6.01 -7.71 -0.09
N TYR A 44 6.66 -6.62 -0.52
CA TYR A 44 7.63 -5.92 0.32
C TYR A 44 7.00 -5.31 1.58
N VAL A 45 5.82 -4.69 1.46
CA VAL A 45 5.09 -4.14 2.61
C VAL A 45 4.78 -5.23 3.64
N LYS A 46 4.24 -6.38 3.21
CA LYS A 46 3.93 -7.50 4.12
C LYS A 46 5.15 -8.08 4.83
N ASN A 47 6.33 -7.98 4.22
CA ASN A 47 7.60 -8.41 4.80
C ASN A 47 8.30 -7.27 5.59
N ARG A 48 7.59 -6.17 5.90
CA ARG A 48 8.12 -4.99 6.62
C ARG A 48 9.30 -4.29 5.93
N MET A 49 9.41 -4.47 4.62
CA MET A 49 10.47 -3.89 3.78
C MET A 49 9.98 -2.62 3.06
N VAL A 50 9.39 -1.68 3.81
CA VAL A 50 8.70 -0.50 3.25
C VAL A 50 9.63 0.40 2.44
N LYS A 51 10.93 0.45 2.77
CA LYS A 51 11.94 1.18 1.98
C LYS A 51 12.11 0.59 0.57
N GLU A 52 12.11 -0.73 0.44
CA GLU A 52 12.18 -1.38 -0.87
C GLU A 52 10.85 -1.24 -1.63
N ALA A 53 9.72 -1.34 -0.92
CA ALA A 53 8.40 -1.06 -1.48
C ALA A 53 8.36 0.37 -2.08
N ARG A 54 8.92 1.36 -1.37
CA ARG A 54 8.99 2.74 -1.83
C ARG A 54 9.83 2.89 -3.10
N ARG A 55 11.01 2.25 -3.18
CA ARG A 55 11.83 2.26 -4.40
C ARG A 55 11.09 1.67 -5.60
N VAL A 56 10.36 0.57 -5.40
CA VAL A 56 9.53 -0.02 -6.45
C VAL A 56 8.42 0.94 -6.86
N PHE A 57 7.74 1.56 -5.89
CA PHE A 57 6.70 2.56 -6.16
C PHE A 57 7.24 3.77 -6.95
N ASP A 58 8.44 4.26 -6.64
CA ASP A 58 9.08 5.39 -7.33
C ASP A 58 9.53 5.05 -8.76
N THR A 59 9.77 3.77 -9.05
CA THR A 59 10.15 3.30 -10.39
C THR A 59 8.96 2.85 -11.25
N MET A 60 7.76 2.79 -10.67
CA MET A 60 6.55 2.37 -11.38
C MET A 60 6.17 3.42 -12.46
N PRO A 61 6.05 3.04 -13.75
CA PRO A 61 5.76 3.98 -14.83
C PRO A 61 4.40 4.67 -14.70
N GLU A 62 3.39 3.89 -14.32
CA GLU A 62 2.01 4.35 -14.13
C GLU A 62 1.51 3.90 -12.76
N ARG A 63 1.10 4.84 -11.93
CA ARG A 63 0.60 4.59 -10.58
C ARG A 63 -0.92 4.74 -10.56
N ASN A 64 -1.61 3.76 -10.00
CA ASN A 64 -3.05 3.80 -9.78
C ASN A 64 -3.38 3.84 -8.28
N VAL A 65 -4.66 4.06 -7.94
CA VAL A 65 -5.13 4.13 -6.54
C VAL A 65 -4.69 2.94 -5.68
N VAL A 66 -4.54 1.74 -6.27
CA VAL A 66 -4.08 0.53 -5.57
C VAL A 66 -2.61 0.65 -5.16
N SER A 67 -1.72 1.08 -6.06
CA SER A 67 -0.29 1.28 -5.76
C SER A 67 -0.09 2.31 -4.63
N TRP A 68 -0.80 3.43 -4.68
CA TRP A 68 -0.77 4.47 -3.65
C TRP A 68 -1.29 3.95 -2.30
N THR A 69 -2.45 3.30 -2.30
CA THR A 69 -3.06 2.76 -1.08
C THR A 69 -2.17 1.71 -0.42
N ALA A 70 -1.49 0.86 -1.21
CA ALA A 70 -0.54 -0.11 -0.69
C ALA A 70 0.65 0.55 0.03
N MET A 71 1.17 1.65 -0.50
CA MET A 71 2.26 2.40 0.14
C MET A 71 1.81 3.14 1.40
N VAL A 72 0.66 3.82 1.37
CA VAL A 72 0.08 4.47 2.56
C VAL A 72 -0.11 3.45 3.68
N ARG A 73 -0.67 2.28 3.35
CA ARG A 73 -0.80 1.16 4.28
C ARG A 73 0.55 0.72 4.85
N GLY A 74 1.55 0.54 3.99
CA GLY A 74 2.87 0.11 4.44
C GLY A 74 3.51 1.09 5.43
N TYR A 75 3.42 2.39 5.17
CA TYR A 75 3.89 3.39 6.11
C TYR A 75 3.09 3.39 7.42
N ALA A 76 1.76 3.27 7.34
CA ALA A 76 0.90 3.22 8.51
C ALA A 76 1.20 2.01 9.41
N GLU A 77 1.36 0.82 8.83
CA GLU A 77 1.63 -0.43 9.56
C GLU A 77 3.03 -0.45 10.22
N GLU A 78 4.00 0.33 9.70
CA GLU A 78 5.32 0.53 10.32
C GLU A 78 5.34 1.70 11.33
N GLY A 79 4.20 2.35 11.59
CA GLY A 79 4.09 3.50 12.50
C GLY A 79 4.69 4.80 11.93
N LEU A 80 5.01 4.85 10.64
CA LEU A 80 5.52 6.04 9.95
C LEU A 80 4.34 6.90 9.48
N ILE A 81 3.49 7.35 10.41
CA ILE A 81 2.20 7.98 10.09
C ILE A 81 2.35 9.29 9.34
N THR A 82 3.35 10.11 9.66
CA THR A 82 3.64 11.35 8.93
C THR A 82 3.92 11.09 7.45
N GLU A 83 4.59 9.97 7.14
CA GLU A 83 4.95 9.61 5.77
C GLU A 83 3.75 9.02 5.03
N ALA A 84 2.92 8.24 5.75
CA ALA A 84 1.64 7.76 5.26
C ALA A 84 0.72 8.93 4.89
N GLU A 85 0.64 9.94 5.76
CA GLU A 85 -0.18 11.14 5.60
C GLU A 85 0.30 12.01 4.44
N SER A 86 1.59 12.29 4.38
CA SER A 86 2.21 13.03 3.28
C SER A 86 1.92 12.36 1.92
N LEU A 87 2.04 11.04 1.87
CA LEU A 87 1.76 10.29 0.65
C LEU A 87 0.25 10.24 0.34
N PHE A 88 -0.59 10.10 1.35
CA PHE A 88 -2.05 10.12 1.22
C PHE A 88 -2.52 11.42 0.58
N TRP A 89 -2.03 12.57 1.05
CA TRP A 89 -2.43 13.86 0.48
C TRP A 89 -1.98 14.04 -0.97
N GLN A 90 -0.82 13.49 -1.34
CA GLN A 90 -0.32 13.47 -2.73
C GLN A 90 -1.11 12.56 -3.68
N MET A 91 -1.96 11.65 -3.17
CA MET A 91 -2.76 10.76 -4.01
C MET A 91 -3.70 11.56 -4.93
N PRO A 92 -3.60 11.39 -6.27
CA PRO A 92 -4.48 12.08 -7.22
C PRO A 92 -5.95 11.68 -7.05
N GLU A 93 -6.17 10.39 -6.76
CA GLU A 93 -7.48 9.82 -6.47
C GLU A 93 -7.43 9.05 -5.15
N LYS A 94 -8.44 9.26 -4.32
CA LYS A 94 -8.60 8.59 -3.02
C LYS A 94 -9.89 7.78 -3.06
N ASN A 95 -9.82 6.51 -2.67
CA ASN A 95 -10.98 5.65 -2.49
C ASN A 95 -11.23 5.38 -1.00
N VAL A 96 -12.37 4.78 -0.67
CA VAL A 96 -12.75 4.45 0.71
C VAL A 96 -11.64 3.70 1.45
N VAL A 97 -10.94 2.77 0.78
CA VAL A 97 -9.84 2.01 1.39
C VAL A 97 -8.67 2.90 1.79
N SER A 98 -8.27 3.86 0.95
CA SER A 98 -7.17 4.79 1.30
C SER A 98 -7.52 5.65 2.52
N TRP A 99 -8.78 6.09 2.64
CA TRP A 99 -9.26 6.84 3.80
C TRP A 99 -9.27 5.99 5.08
N THR A 100 -9.79 4.76 5.02
CA THR A 100 -9.86 3.88 6.20
C THR A 100 -8.49 3.46 6.69
N VAL A 101 -7.52 3.25 5.79
CA VAL A 101 -6.12 2.99 6.14
C VAL A 101 -5.52 4.17 6.89
N MET A 102 -5.69 5.40 6.36
CA MET A 102 -5.13 6.60 6.99
C MET A 102 -5.77 6.89 8.36
N LEU A 103 -7.09 6.73 8.46
CA LEU A 103 -7.80 6.81 9.74
C LEU A 103 -7.25 5.83 10.77
N GLY A 104 -7.13 4.55 10.39
CA GLY A 104 -6.57 3.52 11.26
C GLY A 104 -5.16 3.86 11.74
N GLY A 105 -4.32 4.40 10.85
CA GLY A 105 -2.98 4.88 11.20
C GLY A 105 -2.99 6.01 12.23
N LEU A 106 -3.83 7.04 12.05
CA LEU A 106 -3.94 8.16 12.99
C LEU A 106 -4.45 7.71 14.37
N ILE A 107 -5.41 6.78 14.40
CA ILE A 107 -5.94 6.23 15.66
C ILE A 107 -4.86 5.45 16.40
N GLN A 108 -4.10 4.61 15.69
CA GLN A 108 -2.99 3.83 16.28
C GLN A 108 -1.90 4.74 16.87
N ASP A 109 -1.64 5.88 16.23
CA ASP A 109 -0.70 6.90 16.69
C ASP A 109 -1.31 7.89 17.71
N ARG A 110 -2.55 7.65 18.15
CA ARG A 110 -3.29 8.46 19.14
C ARG A 110 -3.56 9.91 18.70
N ARG A 111 -3.49 10.20 17.40
CA ARG A 111 -3.85 11.50 16.80
C ARG A 111 -5.36 11.57 16.55
N ILE A 112 -6.15 11.42 17.61
CA ILE A 112 -7.60 11.24 17.53
C ILE A 112 -8.31 12.46 16.92
N ASP A 113 -7.88 13.68 17.28
CA ASP A 113 -8.47 14.91 16.75
C ASP A 113 -8.33 14.98 15.22
N GLU A 114 -7.19 14.56 14.70
CA GLU A 114 -6.91 14.53 13.26
C GLU A 114 -7.67 13.38 12.57
N ALA A 115 -7.83 12.24 13.25
CA ALA A 115 -8.68 11.16 12.76
C ALA A 115 -10.15 11.60 12.64
N CYS A 116 -10.68 12.36 13.60
CA CYS A 116 -12.02 12.94 13.52
C CYS A 116 -12.16 13.90 12.33
N GLN A 117 -11.21 14.81 12.15
CA GLN A 117 -11.19 15.72 11.01
C GLN A 117 -11.14 14.96 9.67
N LEU A 118 -10.28 13.94 9.60
CA LEU A 118 -10.14 13.11 8.41
C LEU A 118 -11.43 12.34 8.11
N PHE A 119 -12.12 11.82 9.12
CA PHE A 119 -13.39 11.12 8.98
C PHE A 119 -14.50 12.04 8.45
N ASP A 120 -14.51 13.31 8.84
CA ASP A 120 -15.48 14.28 8.34
C ASP A 120 -15.24 14.72 6.91
N MET A 121 -13.98 14.70 6.46
CA MET A 121 -13.63 14.93 5.06
C MET A 121 -13.94 13.74 4.14
N MET A 122 -14.24 12.55 4.67
CA MET A 122 -14.56 11.39 3.85
C MET A 122 -15.85 11.61 3.05
N PRO A 123 -15.81 11.50 1.71
CA PRO A 123 -17.01 11.68 0.88
C PRO A 123 -18.05 10.58 1.10
N VAL A 124 -17.60 9.37 1.48
CA VAL A 124 -18.46 8.24 1.81
C VAL A 124 -17.97 7.61 3.11
N LYS A 125 -18.81 7.68 4.14
CA LYS A 125 -18.55 7.08 5.47
C LYS A 125 -19.07 5.64 5.44
N ASP A 126 -18.20 4.66 5.20
CA ASP A 126 -18.57 3.23 5.24
C ASP A 126 -18.65 2.71 6.69
N VAL A 127 -19.08 1.46 6.85
CA VAL A 127 -19.23 0.86 8.19
C VAL A 127 -17.86 0.69 8.86
N VAL A 128 -16.81 0.35 8.09
CA VAL A 128 -15.46 0.15 8.61
C VAL A 128 -14.89 1.47 9.17
N ALA A 129 -15.06 2.58 8.45
CA ALA A 129 -14.65 3.91 8.94
C ALA A 129 -15.36 4.28 10.24
N ARG A 130 -16.65 3.94 10.38
CA ARG A 130 -17.39 4.18 11.64
C ARG A 130 -16.88 3.31 12.78
N THR A 131 -16.62 2.03 12.54
CA THR A 131 -16.09 1.13 13.57
C THR A 131 -14.71 1.54 14.05
N ASN A 132 -13.88 2.13 13.17
CA ASN A 132 -12.57 2.63 13.58
C ASN A 132 -12.66 3.81 14.57
N MET A 133 -13.75 4.57 14.59
CA MET A 133 -13.92 5.77 15.42
C MET A 133 -14.61 5.53 16.78
N ILE A 134 -15.04 4.29 17.07
CA ILE A 134 -15.70 3.89 18.33
C ILE A 134 -14.67 3.24 19.25
#